data_AF-I3Y9Z0-F1
#
_entry.id   AF-I3Y9Z0-F1
#
_cell.length_a   1.000
_cell.length_b   1.000
_cell.length_c   1.000
_cell.angle_alpha   90.00
_cell.angle_beta   90.00
_cell.angle_gamma   90.00
#
_symmetry.space_group_name_H-M   'P 1'
#
loop_
_entity.id
_entity.type
_entity.pdbx_description
1 polymer ?
#
loop_
_entity_poly.entity_id
_entity_poly.type
_entity_poly.pdbx_seq_one_letter_code
_entity_poly.pdbx_strand_id
1 'polypeptide(L)'
;MTPDRKITGSDEAWDRRELGADSNFVVVADDTDDDAIDAALDLQPISIRLQKSLIEDFKMIAQLNDIGYQPLMRQVLARFADSEKKRILRQVVSDTLRRRKEDDAEDAQSKTGTHG
;
A
#
# COMPACT_ATOMS: atom_id res chain seq x y z
N MET A 1 -4.23 -46.83 22.14
CA MET A 1 -5.11 -46.04 23.02
C MET A 1 -4.23 -45.24 23.95
N THR A 2 -3.82 -44.05 23.55
CA THR A 2 -3.12 -43.09 24.42
C THR A 2 -4.15 -42.13 25.01
N PRO A 3 -4.02 -41.78 26.30
CA PRO A 3 -5.08 -41.11 27.05
C PRO A 3 -5.28 -39.67 26.58
N ASP A 4 -6.54 -39.22 26.62
CA ASP A 4 -7.00 -37.85 26.36
C ASP A 4 -6.39 -36.88 27.39
N ARG A 5 -5.15 -36.43 27.13
CA ARG A 5 -4.45 -35.45 27.97
C ARG A 5 -5.00 -34.06 27.67
N LYS A 6 -5.94 -33.59 28.47
CA LYS A 6 -6.44 -32.21 28.40
C LYS A 6 -5.34 -31.23 28.81
N ILE A 7 -4.94 -30.35 27.88
CA ILE A 7 -3.99 -29.26 28.12
C ILE A 7 -4.81 -28.02 28.51
N THR A 8 -4.42 -27.34 29.59
CA THR A 8 -5.08 -26.12 30.03
C THR A 8 -4.77 -24.98 29.05
N GLY A 9 -5.81 -24.34 28.50
CA GLY A 9 -5.65 -23.17 27.64
C GLY A 9 -5.10 -21.98 28.43
N SER A 10 -3.79 -21.76 28.34
CA SER A 10 -3.04 -20.67 28.99
C SER A 10 -1.95 -20.17 28.03
N ASP A 11 -1.54 -18.92 28.19
CA ASP A 11 -0.52 -18.30 27.33
C ASP A 11 0.83 -19.02 27.45
N GLU A 12 1.20 -19.45 28.66
CA GLU A 12 2.45 -20.18 28.86
C GLU A 12 2.46 -21.57 28.21
N ALA A 13 1.29 -22.19 27.98
CA ALA A 13 1.19 -23.45 27.24
C ALA A 13 1.39 -23.25 25.72
N TRP A 14 1.06 -22.08 25.18
CA TRP A 14 1.40 -21.70 23.81
C TRP A 14 2.90 -21.43 23.67
N ASP A 15 3.49 -20.67 24.61
CA ASP A 15 4.92 -20.35 24.60
C ASP A 15 5.82 -21.58 24.70
N ARG A 16 5.40 -22.57 25.52
CA ARG A 16 6.10 -23.86 25.64
C ARG A 16 5.82 -24.84 24.50
N ARG A 17 5.01 -24.44 23.51
CA ARG A 17 4.57 -25.29 22.38
C ARG A 17 3.84 -26.56 22.83
N GLU A 18 3.23 -26.54 24.02
CA GLU A 18 2.36 -27.62 24.47
C GLU A 18 1.03 -27.57 23.71
N LEU A 19 0.60 -26.37 23.30
CA LEU A 19 -0.53 -26.14 22.40
C LEU A 19 -0.03 -25.81 20.98
N GLY A 20 -0.74 -26.32 19.97
CA GLY A 20 -0.53 -25.97 18.55
C GLY A 20 0.65 -26.64 17.84
N ALA A 21 1.53 -27.37 18.54
CA ALA A 21 2.70 -28.03 17.94
C ALA A 21 2.54 -29.54 17.67
N ASP A 22 1.42 -30.13 18.10
CA ASP A 22 1.13 -31.54 17.84
C ASP A 22 0.64 -31.71 16.39
N SER A 23 1.40 -32.50 15.61
CA SER A 23 1.13 -32.77 14.20
C SER A 23 -0.22 -33.42 13.93
N ASN A 24 -0.84 -34.07 14.92
CA ASN A 24 -2.19 -34.64 14.78
C ASN A 24 -3.29 -33.58 14.71
N PHE A 25 -2.99 -32.35 15.15
CA PHE A 25 -3.89 -31.20 15.11
C PHE A 25 -3.45 -30.14 14.10
N VAL A 26 -2.37 -30.40 13.36
CA VAL A 26 -1.94 -29.59 12.23
C VAL A 26 -2.68 -30.05 10.99
N VAL A 27 -3.40 -29.14 10.36
CA VAL A 27 -4.07 -29.36 9.08
C VAL A 27 -3.50 -28.34 8.11
N VAL A 28 -3.11 -28.81 6.91
CA VAL A 28 -2.81 -27.89 5.81
C VAL A 28 -4.10 -27.17 5.50
N ALA A 29 -4.11 -25.84 5.55
CA ALA A 29 -5.28 -25.08 5.14
C ALA A 29 -5.66 -25.53 3.72
N ASP A 30 -6.86 -26.10 3.56
CA ASP A 30 -7.46 -26.27 2.24
C ASP A 30 -7.54 -24.90 1.58
N ASP A 31 -7.37 -24.87 0.24
CA ASP A 31 -7.31 -23.70 -0.64
C ASP A 31 -7.71 -22.42 0.10
N THR A 32 -6.69 -21.70 0.61
CA THR A 32 -6.92 -20.43 1.27
C THR A 32 -7.71 -19.56 0.29
N ASP A 33 -8.85 -19.05 0.74
CA ASP A 33 -9.74 -18.24 -0.08
C ASP A 33 -9.03 -16.90 -0.34
N ASP A 34 -8.22 -16.89 -1.40
CA ASP A 34 -7.45 -15.73 -1.85
C ASP A 34 -8.39 -14.55 -2.13
N ASP A 35 -9.63 -14.81 -2.58
CA ASP A 35 -10.65 -13.78 -2.79
C ASP A 35 -11.11 -13.18 -1.45
N ALA A 36 -11.29 -13.99 -0.41
CA ALA A 36 -11.60 -13.50 0.94
C ALA A 36 -10.46 -12.67 1.55
N ILE A 37 -9.21 -13.05 1.29
CA ILE A 37 -8.04 -12.26 1.71
C ILE A 37 -7.96 -10.95 0.95
N ASP A 38 -8.10 -10.98 -0.37
CA ASP A 38 -8.08 -9.79 -1.21
C ASP A 38 -9.22 -8.84 -0.81
N ALA A 39 -10.42 -9.34 -0.57
CA ALA A 39 -11.55 -8.55 -0.10
C ALA A 39 -11.31 -7.93 1.30
N ALA A 40 -10.74 -8.70 2.23
CA ALA A 40 -10.43 -8.20 3.57
C ALA A 40 -9.35 -7.10 3.55
N LEU A 41 -8.45 -7.13 2.57
CA LEU A 41 -7.34 -6.19 2.41
C LEU A 41 -7.60 -5.08 1.37
N ASP A 42 -8.80 -5.03 0.78
CA ASP A 42 -9.16 -4.13 -0.32
C ASP A 42 -8.16 -4.20 -1.50
N LEU A 43 -7.73 -5.43 -1.81
CA LEU A 43 -6.82 -5.71 -2.91
C LEU A 43 -7.61 -6.12 -4.15
N GLN A 44 -7.14 -5.64 -5.30
CA GLN A 44 -7.65 -6.07 -6.59
C GLN A 44 -6.49 -6.66 -7.42
N PRO A 45 -6.60 -7.93 -7.86
CA PRO A 45 -5.60 -8.51 -8.73
C PRO A 45 -5.62 -7.80 -10.09
N ILE A 46 -4.43 -7.43 -10.57
CA ILE A 46 -4.25 -6.82 -11.90
C ILE A 46 -3.28 -7.66 -12.72
N SER A 47 -3.58 -7.79 -14.02
CA SER A 47 -2.67 -8.41 -14.98
C SER A 47 -1.90 -7.33 -15.73
N ILE A 48 -0.60 -7.22 -15.47
CA ILE A 48 0.29 -6.26 -16.13
C ILE A 48 1.49 -6.99 -16.74
N ARG A 49 2.00 -6.48 -17.87
CA ARG A 49 3.23 -6.98 -18.49
C ARG A 49 4.38 -6.05 -18.15
N LEU A 50 5.46 -6.61 -17.60
CA LEU A 50 6.68 -5.89 -17.26
C LEU A 50 7.89 -6.53 -17.95
N GLN A 51 8.95 -5.76 -18.14
CA GLN A 51 10.22 -6.27 -18.65
C GLN A 51 10.83 -7.27 -17.66
N LYS A 52 11.43 -8.35 -18.17
CA LYS A 52 12.03 -9.39 -17.31
C LYS A 52 13.12 -8.84 -16.39
N SER A 53 14.00 -7.98 -16.92
CA SER A 53 15.05 -7.33 -16.14
C SER A 53 14.47 -6.54 -14.97
N LEU A 54 13.41 -5.77 -15.23
CA LEU A 54 12.75 -4.97 -14.21
C LEU A 54 12.14 -5.82 -13.08
N ILE A 55 11.55 -6.97 -13.42
CA ILE A 55 11.01 -7.91 -12.42
C ILE A 55 12.15 -8.43 -11.53
N GLU A 56 13.29 -8.80 -12.12
CA GLU A 56 14.43 -9.31 -11.37
C GLU A 56 15.08 -8.22 -10.50
N ASP A 57 15.18 -6.98 -10.98
CA ASP A 57 15.65 -5.85 -10.20
C ASP A 57 14.78 -5.64 -8.95
N PHE A 58 13.45 -5.66 -9.10
CA PHE A 58 12.54 -5.51 -7.96
C PHE A 58 12.61 -6.69 -7.00
N LYS A 59 12.78 -7.93 -7.48
CA LYS A 59 12.99 -9.09 -6.59
C LYS A 59 14.28 -8.94 -5.79
N MET A 60 15.36 -8.50 -6.41
CA MET A 60 16.64 -8.26 -5.75
C MET A 60 16.50 -7.17 -4.68
N ILE A 61 15.86 -6.05 -5.01
CA ILE A 61 15.59 -4.97 -4.05
C ILE A 61 14.74 -5.48 -2.90
N ALA A 62 13.70 -6.28 -3.17
CA ALA A 62 12.83 -6.83 -2.15
C ALA A 62 13.61 -7.72 -1.16
N GLN A 63 14.49 -8.60 -1.67
CA GLN A 63 15.39 -9.42 -0.86
C GLN A 63 16.32 -8.59 0.02
N LEU A 64 16.92 -7.52 -0.52
CA LEU A 64 17.81 -6.64 0.25
C LEU A 64 17.09 -5.85 1.36
N ASN A 65 15.76 -5.72 1.28
CA ASN A 65 14.94 -5.01 2.26
C ASN A 65 14.12 -5.97 3.14
N ASP A 66 14.38 -7.29 3.06
CA ASP A 66 13.65 -8.34 3.78
C ASP A 66 12.12 -8.28 3.62
N ILE A 67 11.67 -7.89 2.42
CA ILE A 67 10.24 -7.85 2.06
C ILE A 67 9.97 -8.68 0.80
N GLY A 68 8.70 -9.07 0.59
CA GLY A 68 8.30 -9.77 -0.64
C GLY A 68 8.25 -8.83 -1.85
N TYR A 69 8.42 -9.40 -3.05
CA TYR A 69 8.29 -8.67 -4.32
C TYR A 69 6.93 -7.99 -4.49
N GLN A 70 5.83 -8.71 -4.22
CA GLN A 70 4.48 -8.15 -4.32
C GLN A 70 4.25 -7.01 -3.31
N PRO A 71 4.59 -7.13 -2.01
CA PRO A 71 4.59 -6.01 -1.08
C PRO A 71 5.40 -4.81 -1.57
N LEU A 72 6.63 -5.00 -2.06
CA LEU A 72 7.45 -3.92 -2.59
C LEU A 72 6.77 -3.23 -3.78
N MET A 73 6.26 -4.00 -4.75
CA MET A 73 5.58 -3.44 -5.92
C MET A 73 4.36 -2.59 -5.53
N ARG A 74 3.55 -3.06 -4.56
CA ARG A 74 2.44 -2.27 -4.03
C ARG A 74 2.91 -0.94 -3.42
N GLN A 75 3.96 -0.97 -2.60
CA GLN A 75 4.52 0.24 -2.00
C GLN A 75 5.06 1.22 -3.04
N VAL A 76 5.76 0.73 -4.06
CA VAL A 76 6.32 1.57 -5.14
C VAL A 76 5.19 2.25 -5.91
N LEU A 77 4.16 1.50 -6.33
CA LEU A 77 3.02 2.06 -7.06
C LEU A 77 2.23 3.07 -6.22
N ALA A 78 2.00 2.78 -4.94
CA ALA A 78 1.32 3.71 -4.03
C ALA A 78 2.11 5.01 -3.84
N ARG A 79 3.41 4.90 -3.56
CA ARG A 79 4.29 6.07 -3.39
C ARG A 79 4.37 6.93 -4.64
N PHE A 80 4.40 6.31 -5.82
CA PHE A 80 4.36 7.03 -7.07
C PHE A 80 3.04 7.79 -7.23
N ALA A 81 1.90 7.11 -7.06
CA ALA A 81 0.58 7.74 -7.18
C ALA A 81 0.40 8.93 -6.22
N ASP A 82 0.81 8.79 -4.96
CA ASP A 82 0.73 9.86 -3.98
C ASP A 82 1.63 11.05 -4.32
N SER A 83 2.83 10.79 -4.83
CA SER A 83 3.76 11.83 -5.27
C SER A 83 3.18 12.62 -6.45
N GLU A 84 2.57 11.93 -7.40
CA GLU A 84 1.94 12.52 -8.58
C GLU A 84 0.69 13.33 -8.22
N LYS A 85 -0.19 12.80 -7.36
CA LYS A 85 -1.35 13.55 -6.84
C LYS A 85 -0.92 14.86 -6.19
N LYS A 86 0.08 14.81 -5.32
CA LYS A 86 0.63 16.00 -4.64
C LYS A 86 1.25 16.98 -5.64
N ARG A 87 1.95 16.50 -6.67
CA ARG A 87 2.54 17.32 -7.72
C ARG A 87 1.47 18.06 -8.52
N ILE A 88 0.43 17.34 -8.96
CA ILE A 88 -0.70 17.91 -9.69
C ILE A 88 -1.43 18.95 -8.85
N LEU A 89 -1.73 18.64 -7.58
CA LEU A 89 -2.42 19.59 -6.69
C LEU A 89 -1.62 20.90 -6.51
N ARG A 90 -0.31 20.81 -6.28
CA ARG A 90 0.55 22.00 -6.17
C ARG A 90 0.52 22.84 -7.43
N GLN A 91 0.54 22.20 -8.60
CA GLN A 91 0.47 22.89 -9.88
C GLN A 91 -0.86 23.62 -10.04
N VAL A 92 -1.98 22.94 -9.75
CA VAL A 92 -3.33 23.55 -9.82
C VAL A 92 -3.45 24.75 -8.88
N VAL A 93 -2.97 24.63 -7.64
CA VAL A 93 -2.99 25.74 -6.66
C VAL A 93 -2.13 26.91 -7.16
N SER A 94 -0.92 26.64 -7.64
CA SER A 94 -0.02 27.68 -8.18
C SER A 94 -0.64 28.40 -9.37
N ASP A 95 -1.24 27.68 -10.31
CA ASP A 95 -1.89 28.27 -11.48
C ASP A 95 -3.11 29.10 -11.10
N THR A 96 -3.90 28.62 -10.13
CA THR A 96 -5.07 29.36 -9.63
C THR A 96 -4.67 30.64 -8.92
N LEU A 97 -3.62 30.60 -8.08
CA LEU A 97 -3.10 31.79 -7.40
C LEU A 97 -2.48 32.79 -8.38
N ARG A 98 -1.81 32.30 -9.44
CA ARG A 98 -1.26 33.16 -10.48
C ARG A 98 -2.37 33.89 -11.23
N ARG A 99 -3.41 33.18 -11.68
CA ARG A 99 -4.56 33.80 -12.36
C ARG A 99 -5.23 34.85 -11.49
N ARG A 100 -5.51 34.54 -10.22
CA ARG A 100 -6.09 35.53 -9.28
C ARG A 100 -5.23 36.78 -9.13
N LYS A 101 -3.90 36.63 -9.05
CA LYS A 101 -2.98 37.78 -8.98
C LYS A 101 -2.96 38.59 -10.28
N GLU A 102 -3.05 37.91 -11.43
CA GLU A 102 -3.16 38.56 -12.75
C GLU A 102 -4.48 39.36 -12.83
N ASP A 103 -5.61 38.74 -12.45
CA ASP A 103 -6.93 39.39 -12.39
C ASP A 103 -6.93 40.61 -11.43
N ASP A 104 -6.39 40.46 -10.21
CA ASP A 104 -6.29 41.54 -9.22
C ASP A 104 -5.39 42.71 -9.71
N ALA A 105 -4.33 42.39 -10.48
CA ALA A 105 -3.41 43.39 -11.03
C ALA A 105 -4.01 44.15 -12.21
N GLU A 106 -4.80 43.48 -13.06
CA GLU A 106 -5.54 44.11 -14.16
C GLU A 106 -6.62 45.06 -13.63
N ASP A 107 -7.38 44.65 -12.60
CA ASP A 107 -8.39 45.47 -11.93
C ASP A 107 -7.80 46.73 -11.28
N ALA A 108 -6.61 46.62 -10.69
CA ALA A 108 -5.92 47.76 -10.07
C ALA A 108 -5.45 48.79 -11.10
N GLN A 109 -4.97 48.35 -12.28
CA GLN A 109 -4.51 49.24 -13.34
C GLN A 109 -5.67 49.99 -14.03
N SER A 110 -6.80 49.32 -14.23
CA SER A 110 -8.04 49.91 -14.76
C SER A 110 -8.53 51.11 -13.93
N LYS A 111 -8.50 51.01 -12.60
CA LYS A 111 -8.95 52.08 -11.68
C LYS A 111 -8.02 53.30 -11.66
N THR A 112 -6.74 53.14 -11.97
CA THR A 112 -5.78 54.24 -12.01
C THR A 112 -5.78 55.03 -13.33
N GLY A 113 -6.35 54.48 -14.41
CA GLY A 113 -6.34 55.07 -15.74
C GLY A 113 -7.54 55.98 -16.09
N THR A 114 -8.56 56.10 -15.23
CA THR A 114 -9.83 56.81 -15.56
C THR A 114 -9.92 58.24 -14.98
N HIS A 115 -8.82 58.86 -14.52
CA HIS A 115 -8.80 60.28 -14.12
C HIS A 115 -7.67 61.02 -14.84
N GLY A 116 -7.87 61.29 -16.13
CA GLY A 116 -7.02 62.14 -16.96
C GLY A 116 -7.86 62.95 -17.94
#